data_AF-A0AA43M6R7-F1
#
_entry.id   AF-A0AA43M6R7-F1
#
_cell.length_a   1.000
_cell.length_b   1.000
_cell.length_c   1.000
_cell.angle_alpha   90.00
_cell.angle_beta   90.00
_cell.angle_gamma   90.00
#
_symmetry.space_group_name_H-M   'P 1'
#
loop_
_entity.id
_entity.type
_entity.pdbx_description
1 polymer ?
#
loop_
_entity_poly.entity_id
_entity_poly.type
_entity_poly.pdbx_seq_one_letter_code
_entity_poly.pdbx_strand_id
1 'polypeptide(L)'
;MKLIQDDAQYDRAREALLKMAAELDDPLSSMTAEERERKNLIYDRTAEAIREYRRSEMVVVFPGLKRVYEELGWPYRDFSEAPQAEQVNVPEAPVKHEPKPKADPVPEEPVKPAASRLSGWLDD
;
A
#
# COMPACT_ATOMS: atom_id res chain seq x y z
N MET A 1 -19.27 -15.28 -11.05
CA MET A 1 -18.13 -14.34 -10.93
C MET A 1 -16.93 -15.11 -10.42
N LYS A 2 -15.72 -14.80 -10.89
CA LYS A 2 -14.53 -15.58 -10.53
C LYS A 2 -14.02 -15.13 -9.16
N LEU A 3 -14.04 -16.05 -8.22
CA LEU A 3 -13.58 -15.85 -6.86
C LEU A 3 -12.04 -15.68 -6.87
N ILE A 4 -11.50 -14.67 -6.17
CA ILE A 4 -10.05 -14.55 -5.98
C ILE A 4 -9.61 -15.64 -5.00
N GLN A 5 -8.69 -16.49 -5.43
CA GLN A 5 -8.22 -17.66 -4.68
C GLN A 5 -6.76 -17.56 -4.25
N ASP A 6 -5.95 -16.78 -4.97
CA ASP A 6 -4.51 -16.67 -4.78
C ASP A 6 -4.03 -15.22 -4.95
N ASP A 7 -2.82 -14.94 -4.47
CA ASP A 7 -2.21 -13.61 -4.53
C ASP A 7 -2.01 -13.15 -5.99
N ALA A 8 -1.70 -14.07 -6.89
CA ALA A 8 -1.53 -13.74 -8.31
C ALA A 8 -2.83 -13.28 -8.98
N GLN A 9 -3.99 -13.80 -8.57
CA GLN A 9 -5.30 -13.33 -9.00
C GLN A 9 -5.66 -12.02 -8.30
N TYR A 10 -5.27 -11.85 -7.04
CA TYR A 10 -5.44 -10.60 -6.31
C TYR A 10 -4.74 -9.44 -7.01
N ASP A 11 -3.46 -9.61 -7.37
CA ASP A 11 -2.67 -8.59 -8.05
C ASP A 11 -3.24 -8.25 -9.42
N ARG A 12 -3.59 -9.26 -10.22
CA ARG A 12 -4.24 -9.05 -11.52
C ARG A 12 -5.59 -8.32 -11.39
N ALA A 13 -6.39 -8.68 -10.39
CA ALA A 13 -7.66 -8.02 -10.13
C ALA A 13 -7.44 -6.56 -9.72
N ARG A 14 -6.42 -6.29 -8.89
CA ARG A 14 -6.06 -4.94 -8.44
C ARG A 14 -5.59 -4.07 -9.61
N GLU A 15 -4.73 -4.58 -10.49
CA GLU A 15 -4.32 -3.87 -11.69
C GLU A 15 -5.49 -3.59 -12.64
N ALA A 16 -6.37 -4.58 -12.84
CA ALA A 16 -7.56 -4.40 -13.67
C ALA A 16 -8.50 -3.33 -13.08
N LEU A 17 -8.68 -3.33 -11.76
CA LEU A 17 -9.48 -2.33 -11.06
C LEU A 17 -8.93 -0.91 -11.25
N LEU A 18 -7.61 -0.73 -11.13
CA LEU A 18 -6.98 0.57 -11.35
C LEU A 18 -7.13 1.06 -12.80
N LYS A 19 -6.98 0.16 -13.78
CA LYS A 19 -7.21 0.49 -15.19
C LYS A 19 -8.66 0.91 -15.44
N MET A 20 -9.62 0.15 -14.91
CA MET A 20 -11.04 0.48 -15.02
C MET A 20 -11.36 1.82 -14.35
N ALA A 21 -10.78 2.10 -13.18
CA ALA A 21 -10.95 3.39 -12.50
C ALA A 21 -10.49 4.56 -13.38
N ALA A 22 -9.29 4.45 -13.97
CA ALA A 22 -8.75 5.48 -14.84
C ALA A 22 -9.63 5.72 -16.08
N GLU A 23 -10.16 4.66 -16.68
CA GLU A 23 -11.07 4.75 -17.84
C GLU A 23 -12.44 5.35 -17.49
N LEU A 24 -12.93 5.11 -16.27
CA LEU A 24 -14.22 5.61 -15.80
C LEU A 24 -14.15 7.08 -15.36
N ASP A 25 -13.02 7.49 -14.78
CA ASP A 25 -12.78 8.86 -14.31
C ASP A 25 -12.44 9.82 -15.45
N ASP A 26 -12.06 9.32 -16.63
CA ASP A 26 -11.77 10.14 -17.80
C ASP A 26 -13.04 10.89 -18.31
N PRO A 27 -13.08 12.23 -18.23
CA PRO A 27 -14.21 13.02 -18.69
C PRO A 27 -14.29 13.12 -20.23
N LEU A 28 -13.22 12.78 -20.96
CA LEU A 28 -13.16 12.79 -22.42
C LEU A 28 -13.35 11.40 -23.04
N SER A 29 -13.66 10.40 -22.21
CA SER A 29 -13.98 9.05 -22.66
C SER A 29 -15.12 9.05 -23.67
N SER A 30 -14.90 8.39 -24.81
CA SER A 30 -15.93 8.20 -25.84
C SER A 30 -16.97 7.12 -25.47
N MET A 31 -16.95 6.63 -24.23
CA MET A 31 -17.89 5.61 -23.75
C MET A 31 -19.31 6.14 -23.68
N THR A 32 -20.26 5.33 -24.13
CA THR A 32 -21.69 5.57 -23.94
C THR A 32 -22.08 5.41 -22.46
N ALA A 33 -23.25 5.94 -22.09
CA ALA A 33 -23.78 5.80 -20.73
C ALA A 33 -23.96 4.33 -20.33
N GLU A 34 -24.46 3.48 -21.24
CA GLU A 34 -24.64 2.04 -20.98
C GLU A 34 -23.31 1.31 -20.77
N GLU A 35 -22.28 1.64 -21.55
CA GLU A 35 -20.94 1.05 -21.38
C GLU A 35 -20.32 1.48 -20.04
N ARG A 36 -20.51 2.74 -19.66
CA ARG A 36 -20.07 3.27 -18.37
C ARG A 36 -20.76 2.55 -17.22
N GLU A 37 -22.07 2.34 -17.30
CA GLU A 37 -22.82 1.58 -16.29
C GLU A 37 -22.34 0.13 -16.19
N ARG A 38 -22.15 -0.56 -17.33
CA ARG A 38 -21.61 -1.93 -17.33
C ARG A 38 -20.21 -1.99 -16.73
N LYS A 39 -19.33 -1.05 -17.06
CA LYS A 39 -17.99 -0.98 -16.47
C LYS A 39 -18.04 -0.68 -14.97
N ASN A 40 -18.91 0.22 -14.51
CA ASN A 40 -19.13 0.47 -13.08
C ASN A 40 -19.57 -0.81 -12.34
N LEU A 41 -20.52 -1.57 -12.90
CA LEU A 41 -20.95 -2.84 -12.30
C LEU A 41 -19.80 -3.85 -12.19
N ILE A 42 -18.93 -3.93 -13.19
CA ILE A 42 -17.74 -4.78 -13.14
C ILE A 42 -16.77 -4.25 -12.08
N TYR A 43 -16.52 -2.94 -12.07
CA TYR A 43 -15.64 -2.28 -11.11
C TYR A 43 -16.07 -2.57 -9.66
N ASP A 44 -17.33 -2.31 -9.32
CA ASP A 44 -17.88 -2.49 -7.98
C ASP A 44 -17.73 -3.93 -7.50
N ARG A 45 -18.09 -4.89 -8.37
CA ARG A 45 -17.98 -6.31 -8.04
C ARG A 45 -16.52 -6.74 -7.88
N THR A 46 -15.62 -6.20 -8.71
CA THR A 46 -14.17 -6.52 -8.62
C THR A 46 -13.59 -5.93 -7.33
N ALA A 47 -14.02 -4.73 -6.95
CA ALA A 47 -13.64 -4.08 -5.70
C ALA A 47 -14.11 -4.90 -4.49
N GLU A 48 -15.33 -5.42 -4.52
CA GLU A 48 -15.87 -6.27 -3.47
C GLU A 48 -15.07 -7.56 -3.31
N ALA A 49 -14.74 -8.25 -4.41
CA ALA A 49 -13.92 -9.46 -4.39
C ALA A 49 -12.52 -9.22 -3.79
N ILE A 50 -11.88 -8.10 -4.14
CA ILE A 50 -10.58 -7.69 -3.59
C ILE A 50 -10.69 -7.41 -2.09
N ARG A 51 -11.73 -6.70 -1.65
CA ARG A 51 -11.96 -6.40 -0.22
C ARG A 51 -12.24 -7.66 0.58
N GLU A 52 -13.03 -8.59 0.05
CA GLU A 52 -13.29 -9.88 0.66
C GLU A 52 -12.00 -10.70 0.82
N TYR A 53 -11.19 -10.80 -0.24
CA TYR A 53 -9.90 -11.49 -0.17
C TYR A 53 -9.00 -10.87 0.92
N ARG A 54 -8.87 -9.55 0.92
CA ARG A 54 -8.02 -8.86 1.89
C ARG A 54 -8.50 -9.04 3.33
N ARG A 55 -9.81 -8.98 3.59
CA ARG A 55 -10.38 -9.27 4.93
C ARG A 55 -10.07 -10.70 5.37
N SER A 56 -10.14 -11.65 4.43
CA SER A 56 -9.86 -13.06 4.69
C SER A 56 -8.39 -13.27 5.09
N GLU A 57 -7.44 -12.61 4.41
CA GLU A 57 -6.02 -12.60 4.82
C GLU A 57 -5.84 -11.98 6.20
N MET A 58 -6.49 -10.84 6.46
CA MET A 58 -6.39 -10.14 7.74
C MET A 58 -6.93 -10.97 8.90
N VAL A 59 -7.93 -11.81 8.66
CA VAL A 59 -8.46 -12.76 9.64
C VAL A 59 -7.45 -13.87 9.98
N VAL A 60 -6.66 -14.32 9.00
CA VAL A 60 -5.57 -15.30 9.24
C VAL A 60 -4.48 -14.69 10.12
N VAL A 61 -4.08 -13.44 9.84
CA VAL A 61 -3.04 -12.74 10.60
C VAL A 61 -3.55 -12.32 11.98
N PHE A 62 -4.81 -11.86 12.07
CA PHE A 62 -5.44 -11.36 13.28
C PHE A 62 -6.83 -12.01 13.48
N PRO A 63 -6.89 -13.18 14.14
CA PRO A 63 -8.14 -13.92 14.33
C PRO A 63 -9.24 -13.14 15.08
N GLY A 64 -8.87 -12.12 15.86
CA GLY A 64 -9.82 -11.23 16.55
C GLY A 64 -10.69 -10.39 15.61
N LEU A 65 -10.26 -10.19 14.35
CA LEU A 65 -11.03 -9.43 13.36
C LEU A 65 -12.28 -10.16 12.86
N LYS A 66 -12.37 -11.49 13.04
CA LYS A 66 -13.56 -12.27 12.67
C LYS A 66 -14.84 -11.70 13.26
N ARG A 67 -14.84 -11.48 14.58
CA ARG A 67 -15.99 -10.93 15.32
C ARG A 67 -16.36 -9.54 14.84
N VAL A 68 -15.37 -8.69 14.59
CA VAL A 68 -15.57 -7.33 14.09
C VAL A 68 -16.22 -7.36 12.70
N TYR A 69 -15.77 -8.24 11.81
CA TYR A 69 -16.36 -8.37 10.48
C TYR A 69 -17.77 -8.97 10.51
N GLU A 70 -18.04 -9.92 11.41
CA GLU A 70 -19.39 -10.46 11.63
C GLU A 70 -20.36 -9.40 12.14
N GLU A 71 -19.97 -8.61 13.13
CA GLU A 71 -20.78 -7.51 13.68
C GLU A 71 -21.11 -6.44 12.64
N LEU A 72 -20.16 -6.15 11.72
CA LEU A 72 -20.35 -5.19 10.63
C LEU A 72 -21.07 -5.78 9.41
N GLY A 73 -21.40 -7.08 9.40
CA GLY A 73 -22.00 -7.75 8.24
C GLY A 73 -21.07 -7.82 7.03
N TRP A 74 -19.78 -7.86 7.26
CA TRP A 74 -18.73 -7.80 6.24
C TRP A 74 -18.30 -9.20 5.83
N PRO A 75 -18.56 -9.64 4.58
CA PRO A 75 -18.22 -11.00 4.17
C PRO A 75 -16.71 -11.21 4.14
N TYR A 76 -16.27 -12.34 4.66
CA TYR A 76 -14.89 -12.80 4.60
C TYR A 76 -14.89 -14.32 4.43
N ARG A 77 -13.74 -14.89 4.05
CA ARG A 77 -13.53 -16.33 3.95
C ARG A 77 -12.53 -16.76 5.00
N ASP A 78 -12.78 -17.93 5.55
CA ASP A 78 -11.85 -18.56 6.48
C ASP A 78 -10.77 -19.32 5.71
N PHE A 79 -9.60 -18.69 5.57
CA PHE A 79 -8.39 -19.31 5.05
C PHE A 79 -7.56 -20.01 6.15
N SER A 80 -8.04 -20.02 7.39
CA SER A 80 -7.34 -20.66 8.52
C SER A 80 -7.17 -22.17 8.39
N GLU A 81 -7.98 -22.83 7.54
CA GLU A 81 -7.90 -24.29 7.29
C GLU A 81 -7.17 -24.64 5.98
N ALA A 82 -6.88 -23.65 5.12
CA ALA A 82 -6.12 -23.88 3.90
C ALA A 82 -4.62 -23.98 4.24
N PRO A 83 -3.85 -24.85 3.57
CA PRO A 83 -2.40 -24.87 3.72
C PRO A 83 -1.87 -23.51 3.27
N GLN A 84 -1.42 -22.72 4.24
CA GLN A 84 -0.90 -21.39 4.05
C GLN A 84 0.25 -21.46 3.03
N ALA A 85 0.13 -20.71 1.93
CA ALA A 85 1.31 -20.29 1.20
C ALA A 85 2.21 -19.59 2.23
N GLU A 86 3.44 -20.10 2.33
CA GLU A 86 4.42 -19.75 3.36
C GLU A 86 4.42 -18.23 3.58
N GLN A 87 4.03 -17.83 4.78
CA GLN A 87 4.30 -16.49 5.26
C GLN A 87 5.81 -16.29 5.15
N VAL A 88 6.22 -15.43 4.23
CA VAL A 88 7.58 -14.88 4.22
C VAL A 88 7.70 -14.06 5.50
N ASN A 89 8.07 -14.77 6.56
CA ASN A 89 8.54 -14.22 7.80
C ASN A 89 9.85 -13.54 7.45
N VAL A 90 9.79 -12.27 7.01
CA VAL A 90 10.97 -11.42 6.99
C VAL A 90 11.36 -11.29 8.46
N PRO A 91 12.49 -11.87 8.91
CA PRO A 91 12.91 -11.67 10.28
C PRO A 91 13.14 -10.18 10.46
N GLU A 92 12.34 -9.57 11.33
CA GLU A 92 12.60 -8.26 11.90
C GLU A 92 13.98 -8.36 12.56
N ALA A 93 15.00 -7.91 11.84
CA ALA A 93 16.35 -7.85 12.36
C ALA A 93 16.29 -6.95 13.61
N PRO A 94 16.71 -7.44 14.79
CA PRO A 94 16.73 -6.62 15.98
C PRO A 94 17.72 -5.48 15.71
N VAL A 95 17.22 -4.25 15.63
CA VAL A 95 18.07 -3.06 15.65
C VAL A 95 18.70 -2.99 17.04
N LYS A 96 19.80 -3.71 17.20
CA LYS A 96 20.76 -3.48 18.29
C LYS A 96 21.34 -2.09 18.07
N HIS A 97 20.85 -1.13 18.85
CA HIS A 97 21.59 0.09 19.11
C HIS A 97 22.82 -0.26 19.96
N GLU A 98 23.92 -0.60 19.29
CA GLU A 98 25.27 -0.53 19.87
C GLU A 98 25.97 0.75 19.37
N PRO A 99 26.80 1.38 20.23
CA PRO A 99 27.18 2.78 20.12
C PRO A 99 28.22 3.02 19.03
N LYS A 100 28.10 4.15 18.33
CA LYS A 100 29.06 4.64 17.33
C LYS A 100 30.49 4.65 17.91
N PRO A 101 31.49 4.02 17.26
CA PRO A 101 32.89 4.19 17.64
C PRO A 101 33.39 5.56 17.17
N LYS A 102 34.14 6.20 18.06
CA LYS A 102 34.85 7.47 17.87
C LYS A 102 35.78 7.38 16.66
N ALA A 103 35.69 8.35 15.75
CA ALA A 103 36.75 8.66 14.82
C ALA A 103 37.20 10.09 15.13
N ASP A 104 38.47 10.24 15.49
CA ASP A 104 39.34 11.42 15.33
C ASP A 104 40.76 10.96 15.74
N PRO A 105 41.87 11.55 15.23
CA PRO A 105 41.97 12.85 14.57
C PRO A 105 42.82 12.88 13.28
N VAL A 106 42.56 13.86 12.40
CA VAL A 106 43.52 14.35 11.39
C VAL A 106 43.91 15.78 11.78
N PRO A 107 45.20 16.18 11.69
CA PRO A 107 45.74 17.34 12.41
C PRO A 107 45.30 18.70 11.84
N GLU A 108 45.18 19.65 12.77
CA GLU A 108 44.93 21.08 12.60
C GLU A 108 46.01 21.78 11.75
N GLU A 109 45.61 22.80 10.98
CA GLU A 109 46.34 24.08 10.82
C GLU A 109 45.45 25.14 10.10
N PRO A 110 45.68 26.45 10.26
CA PRO A 110 44.87 27.26 11.17
C PRO A 110 44.03 28.38 10.52
N VAL A 111 43.01 28.76 11.30
CA VAL A 111 42.06 29.87 11.20
C VAL A 111 42.69 31.22 10.82
N LYS A 112 41.99 32.03 10.01
CA LYS A 112 41.72 33.46 10.32
C LYS A 112 40.53 34.03 9.51
N PRO A 113 39.85 35.06 10.05
CA PRO A 113 38.40 35.21 9.98
C PRO A 113 37.95 36.47 9.24
N ALA A 114 36.63 36.61 9.07
CA ALA A 114 35.82 37.81 9.33
C ALA A 114 34.81 38.18 8.23
N ALA A 115 33.57 38.25 8.68
CA ALA A 115 32.59 39.30 8.39
C ALA A 115 31.96 39.42 6.98
N SER A 116 30.66 39.08 6.99
CA SER A 116 29.56 39.97 6.57
C SER A 116 29.23 39.99 5.05
N ARG A 117 27.99 40.08 4.57
CA ARG A 117 26.68 40.46 5.13
C ARG A 117 25.58 39.69 4.41
N LEU A 118 24.54 39.32 5.16
CA LEU A 118 23.17 39.20 4.64
C LEU A 118 22.75 40.56 4.03
N SER A 119 21.88 40.53 3.03
CA SER A 119 21.21 41.67 2.36
C SER A 119 21.79 42.09 1.01
N GLY A 120 21.30 41.48 -0.05
CA GLY A 120 21.49 41.90 -1.44
C GLY A 120 20.45 41.34 -2.40
N TRP A 121 19.23 41.06 -1.92
CA TRP A 121 18.11 40.57 -2.73
C TRP A 121 16.84 41.39 -2.51
N LEU A 122 16.99 42.71 -2.52
CA LEU A 122 15.91 43.70 -2.60
C LEU A 122 16.51 44.95 -3.27
N ASP A 123 15.83 45.40 -4.32
CA ASP A 123 16.15 46.48 -5.28
C ASP A 123 17.06 46.13 -6.48
N ASP A 124 16.42 45.61 -7.55
CA ASP A 124 16.31 46.34 -8.84
C ASP A 124 14.98 45.97 -9.53
#